data_AF-A0A553HUT7-F1
#
_entry.id   AF-A0A553HUT7-F1
#
_cell.length_a   1.000
_cell.length_b   1.000
_cell.length_c   1.000
_cell.angle_alpha   90.00
_cell.angle_beta   90.00
_cell.angle_gamma   90.00
#
_symmetry.space_group_name_H-M   'P 1'
#
loop_
_entity.id
_entity.type
_entity.pdbx_description
1 polymer ?
#
loop_
_entity_poly.entity_id
_entity_poly.type
_entity_poly.pdbx_seq_one_letter_code
_entity_poly.pdbx_strand_id
1 'polypeptide(L)'
;MVAFKFFASTLLASTVAGQNTTLRYMPFGDSITEIICWRAMLWEKLQTTEFASVNWVGSGKTENNCGDSKYDRDNEGHSGFLAINIANANQLVGWLKTNPADVITMHLGTNDIVQQNKPVDQIIAAFTKLVGQMRDSNPNMKIIVAQIIPMGLGSYNTAIQNLNKAIPTWAQGLNKTESPIWVVDQYTGFNGGSDLRDGVHPNQSGDTKMANIWYPALVHALEVAKADKLTAATKVEVPFTA
;
A
#
# COMPACT_ATOMS: atom_id res chain seq x y z
N MET A 1 38.30 -55.47 32.74
CA MET A 1 37.65 -54.18 33.01
C MET A 1 37.56 -53.43 31.68
N VAL A 2 36.38 -53.36 31.07
CA VAL A 2 36.15 -52.68 29.80
C VAL A 2 35.52 -51.32 30.11
N ALA A 3 36.21 -50.23 29.80
CA ALA A 3 35.73 -48.88 30.04
C ALA A 3 34.92 -48.39 28.83
N PHE A 4 33.61 -48.25 29.00
CA PHE A 4 32.73 -47.59 28.03
C PHE A 4 32.88 -46.07 28.18
N LYS A 5 33.41 -45.40 27.15
CA LYS A 5 33.40 -43.94 27.04
C LYS A 5 32.05 -43.51 26.46
N PHE A 6 31.22 -42.86 27.27
CA PHE A 6 30.03 -42.17 26.80
C PHE A 6 30.43 -40.89 26.07
N PHE A 7 30.12 -40.79 24.78
CA PHE A 7 30.08 -39.52 24.07
C PHE A 7 28.75 -38.84 24.41
N ALA A 8 28.81 -37.74 25.15
CA ALA A 8 27.67 -36.87 25.35
C ALA A 8 27.50 -35.99 24.10
N SER A 9 26.49 -36.28 23.27
CA SER A 9 26.06 -35.36 22.22
C SER A 9 25.28 -34.22 22.84
N THR A 10 25.89 -33.03 22.89
CA THR A 10 25.20 -31.78 23.20
C THR A 10 24.34 -31.37 22.01
N LEU A 11 23.02 -31.57 22.12
CA LEU A 11 22.04 -30.93 21.26
C LEU A 11 22.01 -29.43 21.60
N LEU A 12 22.63 -28.61 20.76
CA LEU A 12 22.41 -27.16 20.76
C LEU A 12 21.00 -26.90 20.21
N ALA A 13 20.02 -26.75 21.10
CA ALA A 13 18.74 -26.18 20.74
C ALA A 13 18.95 -24.68 20.51
N SER A 14 19.17 -24.29 19.25
CA SER A 14 19.11 -22.89 18.83
C SER A 14 17.66 -22.42 19.01
N THR A 15 17.41 -21.69 20.09
CA THR A 15 16.19 -20.89 20.24
C THR A 15 16.25 -19.79 19.20
N VAL A 16 15.57 -19.97 18.07
CA VAL A 16 15.27 -18.86 17.15
C VAL A 16 14.38 -17.92 17.96
N ALA A 17 14.97 -16.85 18.50
CA ALA A 17 14.20 -15.77 19.06
C ALA A 17 13.31 -15.25 17.93
N GLY A 18 11.99 -15.37 18.08
CA GLY A 18 11.04 -14.95 17.05
C GLY A 18 11.25 -13.47 16.75
N GLN A 19 11.99 -13.17 15.69
CA GLN A 19 12.07 -11.82 15.19
C GLN A 19 10.66 -11.39 14.81
N ASN A 20 10.27 -10.20 15.27
CA ASN A 20 8.94 -9.67 14.98
C ASN A 20 8.84 -9.31 13.50
N THR A 21 8.42 -10.27 12.68
CA THR A 21 8.29 -10.15 11.22
C THR A 21 6.98 -9.48 10.81
N THR A 22 6.21 -8.89 11.73
CA THR A 22 4.92 -8.27 11.40
C THR A 22 5.11 -7.25 10.27
N LEU A 23 4.41 -7.51 9.16
CA LEU A 23 4.36 -6.62 8.01
C LEU A 23 3.41 -5.46 8.33
N ARG A 24 3.77 -4.28 7.85
CA ARG A 24 2.95 -3.07 7.99
C ARG A 24 2.49 -2.59 6.63
N TYR A 25 1.20 -2.39 6.49
CA TYR A 25 0.57 -1.97 5.24
C TYR A 25 -0.15 -0.63 5.42
N MET A 26 0.20 0.36 4.60
CA MET A 26 -0.46 1.67 4.59
C MET A 26 -1.35 1.83 3.37
N PRO A 27 -2.69 1.90 3.54
CA PRO A 27 -3.59 2.43 2.51
C PRO A 27 -3.46 3.96 2.47
N PHE A 28 -2.86 4.52 1.42
CA PHE A 28 -2.63 5.96 1.29
C PHE A 28 -3.47 6.56 0.15
N GLY A 29 -4.17 7.67 0.42
CA GLY A 29 -4.98 8.30 -0.62
C GLY A 29 -5.82 9.48 -0.17
N ASP A 30 -6.85 9.77 -0.97
CA ASP A 30 -7.84 10.81 -0.68
C ASP A 30 -9.12 10.21 -0.08
N SER A 31 -10.28 10.83 -0.33
CA SER A 31 -11.59 10.35 0.11
C SER A 31 -11.92 8.95 -0.43
N ILE A 32 -11.38 8.57 -1.59
CA ILE A 32 -11.60 7.25 -2.18
C ILE A 32 -10.90 6.15 -1.35
N THR A 33 -9.88 6.52 -0.57
CA THR A 33 -9.27 5.65 0.44
C THR A 33 -9.97 5.81 1.80
N GLU A 34 -10.25 7.03 2.23
CA GLU A 34 -10.74 7.31 3.58
C GLU A 34 -12.17 6.81 3.83
N ILE A 35 -13.14 7.20 3.01
CA ILE A 35 -14.57 7.11 3.35
C ILE A 35 -15.31 6.07 2.51
N ILE A 36 -14.67 4.93 2.28
CA ILE A 36 -15.06 3.89 1.31
C ILE A 36 -14.76 2.48 1.85
N CYS A 37 -15.39 1.44 1.32
CA CYS A 37 -15.37 0.09 1.91
C CYS A 37 -14.48 -0.94 1.22
N TRP A 38 -13.75 -0.59 0.15
CA TRP A 38 -12.79 -1.53 -0.47
C TRP A 38 -11.73 -2.02 0.53
N ARG A 39 -11.35 -1.19 1.53
CA ARG A 39 -10.41 -1.57 2.60
C ARG A 39 -10.93 -2.70 3.47
N ALA A 40 -12.19 -2.63 3.90
CA ALA A 40 -12.82 -3.69 4.69
C ALA A 40 -12.88 -5.01 3.90
N MET A 41 -13.29 -4.95 2.63
CA MET A 41 -13.32 -6.13 1.75
C MET A 41 -11.93 -6.73 1.51
N LEU A 42 -10.92 -5.87 1.37
CA LEU A 42 -9.54 -6.30 1.19
C LEU A 42 -9.00 -6.96 2.47
N TRP A 43 -9.28 -6.39 3.64
CA TRP A 43 -8.92 -6.97 4.93
C TRP A 43 -9.57 -8.35 5.14
N GLU A 44 -10.85 -8.50 4.82
CA GLU A 44 -11.58 -9.78 4.91
C GLU A 44 -10.92 -10.85 4.05
N LYS A 45 -10.56 -10.51 2.80
CA LYS A 45 -9.86 -11.44 1.89
C LYS A 45 -8.51 -11.93 2.45
N LEU A 46 -7.82 -11.12 3.26
CA LEU A 46 -6.53 -11.51 3.86
C LEU A 46 -6.69 -12.47 5.04
N GLN A 47 -7.87 -12.52 5.69
CA GLN A 47 -8.08 -13.31 6.92
C GLN A 47 -7.91 -14.82 6.73
N THR A 48 -8.06 -15.32 5.51
CA THR A 48 -7.89 -16.75 5.18
C THR A 48 -6.50 -17.08 4.63
N THR A 49 -5.56 -16.12 4.69
CA THR A 49 -4.20 -16.24 4.17
C THR A 49 -3.16 -16.13 5.29
N GLU A 50 -1.89 -16.37 4.97
CA GLU A 50 -0.78 -16.11 5.90
C GLU A 50 -0.60 -14.63 6.28
N PHE A 51 -1.29 -13.72 5.58
CA PHE A 51 -1.23 -12.28 5.80
C PHE A 51 -2.35 -11.75 6.72
N ALA A 52 -3.13 -12.63 7.35
CA ALA A 52 -4.20 -12.25 8.29
C ALA A 52 -3.73 -11.33 9.43
N SER A 53 -2.46 -11.43 9.82
CA SER A 53 -1.82 -10.63 10.89
C SER A 53 -1.04 -9.41 10.41
N VAL A 54 -1.15 -9.04 9.11
CA VAL A 54 -0.56 -7.78 8.63
C VAL A 54 -1.16 -6.62 9.42
N ASN A 55 -0.30 -5.74 9.95
CA ASN A 55 -0.73 -4.56 10.68
C ASN A 55 -1.05 -3.45 9.68
N TRP A 56 -2.29 -2.97 9.64
CA TRP A 56 -2.58 -1.80 8.81
C TRP A 56 -2.14 -0.56 9.59
N VAL A 57 -1.65 0.46 8.90
CA VAL A 57 -1.08 1.64 9.56
C VAL A 57 -1.51 2.91 8.87
N GLY A 58 -1.70 3.96 9.67
CA GLY A 58 -2.05 5.29 9.21
C GLY A 58 -2.67 6.12 10.34
N SER A 59 -2.81 7.42 10.11
CA SER A 59 -3.35 8.34 11.11
C SER A 59 -4.87 8.32 11.23
N GLY A 60 -5.56 7.84 10.19
CA GLY A 60 -7.02 7.82 10.08
C GLY A 60 -7.63 6.44 10.36
N LYS A 61 -8.86 6.45 10.88
CA LYS A 61 -9.70 5.25 11.11
C LYS A 61 -11.09 5.36 10.48
N THR A 62 -11.36 6.46 9.80
CA THR A 62 -12.66 6.78 9.19
C THR A 62 -13.01 5.75 8.12
N GLU A 63 -14.31 5.58 7.88
CA GLU A 63 -14.93 4.63 6.95
C GLU A 63 -16.41 5.00 6.71
N ASN A 64 -17.10 4.32 5.79
CA ASN A 64 -18.49 4.61 5.42
C ASN A 64 -19.47 3.47 5.74
N ASN A 65 -19.64 3.20 7.03
CA ASN A 65 -20.45 2.12 7.61
C ASN A 65 -20.28 0.77 6.89
N CYS A 66 -19.05 0.29 6.81
CA CYS A 66 -18.68 -0.89 6.02
C CYS A 66 -19.11 -2.24 6.63
N GLY A 67 -19.87 -2.22 7.75
CA GLY A 67 -20.52 -3.39 8.34
C GLY A 67 -19.60 -4.34 9.12
N ASP A 68 -18.31 -4.39 8.81
CA ASP A 68 -17.32 -5.15 9.58
C ASP A 68 -16.78 -4.29 10.75
N SER A 69 -16.94 -4.76 11.99
CA SER A 69 -16.42 -4.10 13.18
C SER A 69 -15.03 -4.61 13.59
N LYS A 70 -14.55 -5.69 12.97
CA LYS A 70 -13.30 -6.37 13.29
C LYS A 70 -12.15 -5.99 12.38
N TYR A 71 -12.44 -5.46 11.19
CA TYR A 71 -11.38 -5.09 10.26
C TYR A 71 -10.49 -3.97 10.83
N ASP A 72 -9.20 -4.06 10.54
CA ASP A 72 -8.23 -3.03 10.89
C ASP A 72 -8.49 -1.77 10.05
N ARG A 73 -8.88 -0.69 10.73
CA ARG A 73 -9.37 0.54 10.08
C ARG A 73 -8.27 1.52 9.75
N ASP A 74 -7.05 1.28 10.21
CA ASP A 74 -5.94 2.20 10.05
C ASP A 74 -5.67 2.47 8.58
N ASN A 75 -5.61 3.76 8.23
CA ASN A 75 -5.36 4.23 6.88
C ASN A 75 -4.80 5.66 6.89
N GLU A 76 -4.17 6.03 5.78
CA GLU A 76 -3.68 7.38 5.52
C GLU A 76 -4.48 8.00 4.36
N GLY A 77 -5.81 7.83 4.41
CA GLY A 77 -6.77 8.48 3.51
C GLY A 77 -7.18 9.85 4.05
N HIS A 78 -7.19 10.87 3.19
CA HIS A 78 -7.54 12.23 3.57
C HIS A 78 -8.51 12.87 2.58
N SER A 79 -9.78 12.97 2.94
CA SER A 79 -10.84 13.49 2.07
C SER A 79 -10.54 14.91 1.61
N GLY A 80 -10.63 15.12 0.29
CA GLY A 80 -10.38 16.39 -0.35
C GLY A 80 -8.90 16.76 -0.53
N PHE A 81 -7.96 15.94 -0.07
CA PHE A 81 -6.53 16.25 -0.22
C PHE A 81 -6.06 16.01 -1.65
N LEU A 82 -5.11 16.86 -2.08
CA LEU A 82 -4.45 16.79 -3.38
C LEU A 82 -3.05 16.19 -3.21
N ALA A 83 -2.63 15.38 -4.18
CA ALA A 83 -1.27 14.84 -4.24
C ALA A 83 -0.23 15.95 -4.20
N ILE A 84 -0.44 17.02 -4.97
CA ILE A 84 0.46 18.18 -5.03
C ILE A 84 0.59 18.86 -3.67
N ASN A 85 -0.50 19.03 -2.93
CA ASN A 85 -0.45 19.70 -1.63
C ASN A 85 0.26 18.85 -0.59
N ILE A 86 -0.05 17.54 -0.54
CA ILE A 86 0.64 16.58 0.34
C ILE A 86 2.14 16.61 0.08
N ALA A 87 2.52 16.50 -1.21
CA ALA A 87 3.91 16.50 -1.63
C ALA A 87 4.60 17.82 -1.24
N ASN A 88 4.01 18.98 -1.54
CA ASN A 88 4.59 20.29 -1.27
C ASN A 88 4.80 20.54 0.23
N ALA A 89 3.82 20.17 1.05
CA ALA A 89 3.89 20.33 2.50
C ALA A 89 4.69 19.22 3.21
N ASN A 90 5.22 18.23 2.47
CA ASN A 90 5.94 17.08 3.02
C ASN A 90 5.13 16.30 4.08
N GLN A 91 3.81 16.27 3.97
CA GLN A 91 2.96 15.68 5.01
C GLN A 91 3.22 14.17 5.19
N LEU A 92 3.49 13.46 4.08
CA LEU A 92 3.78 12.02 4.11
C LEU A 92 5.04 11.67 4.92
N VAL A 93 6.01 12.58 5.04
CA VAL A 93 7.19 12.37 5.89
C VAL A 93 6.80 12.22 7.36
N GLY A 94 5.89 13.08 7.85
CA GLY A 94 5.38 13.00 9.22
C GLY A 94 4.54 11.74 9.44
N TRP A 95 3.68 11.40 8.49
CA TRP A 95 2.84 10.21 8.56
C TRP A 95 3.65 8.92 8.59
N LEU A 96 4.64 8.76 7.70
CA LEU A 96 5.50 7.58 7.67
C LEU A 96 6.43 7.48 8.89
N LYS A 97 6.82 8.62 9.49
CA LYS A 97 7.58 8.61 10.74
C LYS A 97 6.76 8.05 11.91
N THR A 98 5.49 8.43 12.01
CA THR A 98 4.59 7.94 13.07
C THR A 98 4.06 6.54 12.78
N ASN A 99 3.74 6.28 11.51
CA ASN A 99 3.11 5.05 11.01
C ASN A 99 4.00 4.41 9.93
N PRO A 100 5.17 3.87 10.29
CA PRO A 100 6.10 3.30 9.33
C PRO A 100 5.51 2.09 8.60
N ALA A 101 5.74 2.02 7.28
CA ALA A 101 5.16 1.02 6.40
C ALA A 101 6.21 0.16 5.68
N ASP A 102 5.85 -1.08 5.37
CA ASP A 102 6.63 -1.98 4.52
C ASP A 102 6.01 -2.04 3.11
N VAL A 103 4.68 -2.00 3.04
CA VAL A 103 3.90 -1.93 1.80
C VAL A 103 2.99 -0.70 1.84
N ILE A 104 2.85 0.01 0.73
CA ILE A 104 1.94 1.15 0.59
C ILE A 104 1.15 1.06 -0.71
N THR A 105 -0.16 1.27 -0.64
CA THR A 105 -1.00 1.51 -1.82
C THR A 105 -1.27 3.01 -1.92
N MET A 106 -1.22 3.56 -3.14
CA MET A 106 -1.47 4.99 -3.38
C MET A 106 -2.59 5.16 -4.42
N HIS A 107 -3.68 5.81 -4.02
CA HIS A 107 -4.73 6.31 -4.92
C HIS A 107 -4.95 7.81 -4.68
N LEU A 108 -4.31 8.65 -5.50
CA LEU A 108 -4.34 10.11 -5.41
C LEU A 108 -4.39 10.73 -6.80
N GLY A 109 -4.85 11.98 -6.91
CA GLY A 109 -4.90 12.71 -8.17
C GLY A 109 -6.32 13.07 -8.62
N THR A 110 -7.34 12.43 -8.03
CA THR A 110 -8.75 12.78 -8.26
C THR A 110 -8.99 14.25 -7.93
N ASN A 111 -8.60 14.69 -6.72
CA ASN A 111 -8.83 16.07 -6.29
C ASN A 111 -7.96 17.08 -7.04
N ASP A 112 -6.74 16.69 -7.44
CA ASP A 112 -5.87 17.54 -8.25
C ASP A 112 -6.57 17.92 -9.57
N ILE A 113 -7.24 16.96 -10.21
CA ILE A 113 -8.01 17.19 -11.44
C ILE A 113 -9.35 17.87 -11.14
N VAL A 114 -10.17 17.29 -10.27
CA VAL A 114 -11.59 17.66 -10.12
C VAL A 114 -11.76 19.00 -9.40
N GLN A 115 -10.93 19.30 -8.39
CA GLN A 115 -11.08 20.52 -7.60
C GLN A 115 -10.26 21.69 -8.16
N GLN A 116 -9.12 21.40 -8.78
CA GLN A 116 -8.12 22.43 -9.10
C GLN A 116 -7.61 22.38 -10.55
N ASN A 117 -8.15 21.48 -11.39
CA ASN A 117 -7.77 21.31 -12.79
C ASN A 117 -6.25 21.30 -13.01
N LYS A 118 -5.53 20.58 -12.13
CA LYS A 118 -4.07 20.57 -12.14
C LYS A 118 -3.53 19.85 -13.38
N PRO A 119 -2.48 20.39 -14.02
CA PRO A 119 -1.79 19.73 -15.13
C PRO A 119 -1.22 18.36 -14.74
N VAL A 120 -1.27 17.41 -15.67
CA VAL A 120 -0.81 16.02 -15.44
C VAL A 120 0.66 15.95 -15.04
N ASP A 121 1.51 16.76 -15.64
CA ASP A 121 2.94 16.84 -15.33
C ASP A 121 3.21 17.29 -13.89
N GLN A 122 2.40 18.20 -13.34
CA GLN A 122 2.50 18.61 -11.94
C GLN A 122 2.08 17.50 -10.98
N ILE A 123 1.04 16.73 -11.32
CA ILE A 123 0.60 15.57 -10.53
C ILE A 123 1.69 14.49 -10.53
N ILE A 124 2.30 14.21 -11.69
CA ILE A 124 3.40 13.25 -11.83
C ILE A 124 4.66 13.70 -11.08
N ALA A 125 4.97 15.01 -11.08
CA ALA A 125 6.04 15.55 -10.25
C ALA A 125 5.76 15.37 -8.74
N ALA A 126 4.50 15.56 -8.31
CA ALA A 126 4.09 15.28 -6.94
C ALA A 126 4.24 13.80 -6.60
N PHE A 127 3.80 12.88 -7.47
CA PHE A 127 3.99 11.43 -7.26
C PHE A 127 5.47 11.06 -7.13
N THR A 128 6.33 11.67 -7.95
CA THR A 128 7.80 11.48 -7.86
C THR A 128 8.32 11.88 -6.48
N LYS A 129 7.88 13.03 -5.96
CA LYS A 129 8.26 13.50 -4.62
C LYS A 129 7.73 12.57 -3.52
N LEU A 130 6.48 12.11 -3.62
CA LEU A 130 5.87 11.18 -2.65
C LEU A 130 6.62 9.84 -2.63
N VAL A 131 6.97 9.27 -3.78
CA VAL A 131 7.79 8.05 -3.88
C VAL A 131 9.19 8.26 -3.27
N GLY A 132 9.78 9.44 -3.46
CA GLY A 132 11.02 9.83 -2.78
C GLY A 132 10.87 9.75 -1.26
N GLN A 133 9.83 10.38 -0.70
CA GLN A 133 9.55 10.37 0.74
C GLN A 133 9.28 8.95 1.28
N MET A 134 8.57 8.11 0.52
CA MET A 134 8.36 6.69 0.84
C MET A 134 9.69 5.95 0.98
N ARG A 135 10.59 6.13 0.01
CA ARG A 135 11.92 5.49 -0.01
C ARG A 135 12.87 6.04 1.04
N ASP A 136 12.79 7.33 1.34
CA ASP A 136 13.56 7.95 2.43
C ASP A 136 13.14 7.36 3.79
N SER A 137 11.85 7.04 3.97
CA SER A 137 11.38 6.37 5.19
C SER A 137 11.73 4.89 5.24
N ASN A 138 11.66 4.18 4.11
CA ASN A 138 12.04 2.78 4.00
C ASN A 138 12.57 2.51 2.58
N PRO A 139 13.90 2.32 2.41
CA PRO A 139 14.50 2.14 1.09
C PRO A 139 14.07 0.85 0.39
N ASN A 140 13.44 -0.09 1.11
CA ASN A 140 12.89 -1.34 0.58
C ASN A 140 11.36 -1.33 0.46
N MET A 141 10.70 -0.17 0.60
CA MET A 141 9.24 -0.08 0.58
C MET A 141 8.67 -0.62 -0.72
N LYS A 142 7.61 -1.41 -0.61
CA LYS A 142 6.87 -2.00 -1.72
C LYS A 142 5.69 -1.08 -2.06
N ILE A 143 5.72 -0.50 -3.25
CA ILE A 143 4.81 0.59 -3.61
C ILE A 143 3.85 0.11 -4.69
N ILE A 144 2.55 0.29 -4.47
CA ILE A 144 1.52 0.00 -5.47
C ILE A 144 0.77 1.28 -5.78
N VAL A 145 0.79 1.73 -7.03
CA VAL A 145 0.14 2.97 -7.47
C VAL A 145 -1.05 2.63 -8.35
N ALA A 146 -2.21 3.20 -8.05
CA ALA A 146 -3.40 3.03 -8.88
C ALA A 146 -3.41 4.03 -10.04
N GLN A 147 -3.81 3.56 -11.22
CA GLN A 147 -4.56 4.42 -12.14
C GLN A 147 -5.89 4.78 -11.48
N ILE A 148 -6.37 6.00 -11.69
CA ILE A 148 -7.50 6.59 -10.97
C ILE A 148 -8.81 6.11 -11.58
N ILE A 149 -9.82 5.81 -10.75
CA ILE A 149 -11.18 5.44 -11.20
C ILE A 149 -11.83 6.57 -12.05
N PRO A 150 -12.78 6.25 -12.95
CA PRO A 150 -13.53 7.28 -13.68
C PRO A 150 -14.47 8.08 -12.76
N MET A 151 -14.85 9.26 -13.24
CA MET A 151 -15.87 10.12 -12.61
C MET A 151 -17.23 9.93 -13.29
N GLY A 152 -18.30 9.98 -12.51
CA GLY A 152 -19.69 9.98 -12.99
C GLY A 152 -20.26 11.36 -13.24
N LEU A 153 -19.54 12.40 -12.85
CA LEU A 153 -19.94 13.81 -12.99
C LEU A 153 -18.89 14.64 -13.72
N GLY A 154 -19.34 15.77 -14.27
CA GLY A 154 -18.48 16.73 -14.95
C GLY A 154 -17.79 16.18 -16.21
N SER A 155 -16.82 16.93 -16.71
CA SER A 155 -16.03 16.57 -17.91
C SER A 155 -14.56 16.29 -17.54
N TYR A 156 -14.35 15.44 -16.53
CA TYR A 156 -13.02 15.17 -15.97
C TYR A 156 -12.33 13.92 -16.53
N ASN A 157 -13.09 12.98 -17.12
CA ASN A 157 -12.55 11.67 -17.50
C ASN A 157 -11.42 11.76 -18.54
N THR A 158 -11.42 12.74 -19.45
CA THR A 158 -10.30 12.95 -20.37
C THR A 158 -9.00 13.28 -19.63
N ALA A 159 -9.05 14.13 -18.60
CA ALA A 159 -7.88 14.46 -17.79
C ALA A 159 -7.43 13.26 -16.93
N ILE A 160 -8.39 12.51 -16.37
CA ILE A 160 -8.11 11.25 -15.64
C ILE A 160 -7.42 10.23 -16.54
N GLN A 161 -7.92 10.03 -17.76
CA GLN A 161 -7.31 9.13 -18.74
C GLN A 161 -5.89 9.58 -19.13
N ASN A 162 -5.66 10.89 -19.26
CA ASN A 162 -4.33 11.43 -19.53
C ASN A 162 -3.36 11.15 -18.38
N LEU A 163 -3.80 11.33 -17.12
CA LEU A 163 -3.01 10.96 -15.95
C LEU A 163 -2.76 9.44 -15.92
N ASN A 164 -3.80 8.63 -16.12
CA ASN A 164 -3.70 7.18 -16.13
C ASN A 164 -2.75 6.67 -17.21
N LYS A 165 -2.68 7.32 -18.37
CA LYS A 165 -1.71 7.01 -19.43
C LYS A 165 -0.26 7.33 -19.02
N ALA A 166 -0.05 8.37 -18.22
CA ALA A 166 1.28 8.77 -17.77
C ALA A 166 1.84 7.86 -16.66
N ILE A 167 0.98 7.38 -15.76
CA ILE A 167 1.38 6.62 -14.56
C ILE A 167 2.26 5.39 -14.88
N PRO A 168 1.92 4.48 -15.82
CA PRO A 168 2.75 3.31 -16.11
C PRO A 168 4.18 3.64 -16.54
N THR A 169 4.33 4.61 -17.45
CA THR A 169 5.66 5.02 -17.96
C THR A 169 6.47 5.70 -16.85
N TRP A 170 5.81 6.56 -16.06
CA TRP A 170 6.44 7.20 -14.90
C TRP A 170 6.92 6.18 -13.86
N ALA A 171 6.07 5.22 -13.50
CA ALA A 171 6.39 4.17 -12.53
C ALA A 171 7.56 3.31 -13.01
N GLN A 172 7.56 2.92 -14.29
CA GLN A 172 8.66 2.17 -14.90
C GLN A 172 9.99 2.94 -14.82
N GLY A 173 9.97 4.26 -15.09
CA GLY A 173 11.16 5.12 -15.02
C GLY A 173 11.75 5.29 -13.62
N LEU A 174 10.96 5.06 -12.56
CA LEU A 174 11.39 5.15 -11.17
C LEU A 174 11.54 3.79 -10.47
N ASN A 175 11.24 2.69 -11.16
CA ASN A 175 11.20 1.36 -10.56
C ASN A 175 12.59 0.91 -10.08
N LYS A 176 12.66 0.21 -8.95
CA LYS A 176 13.90 -0.36 -8.40
C LYS A 176 13.65 -1.80 -7.94
N THR A 177 14.68 -2.64 -7.96
CA THR A 177 14.55 -4.03 -7.49
C THR A 177 14.23 -4.09 -6.00
N GLU A 178 14.91 -3.28 -5.19
CA GLU A 178 14.73 -3.23 -3.73
C GLU A 178 13.44 -2.52 -3.31
N SER A 179 12.97 -1.54 -4.11
CA SER A 179 11.72 -0.80 -3.87
C SER A 179 10.92 -0.71 -5.17
N PRO A 180 10.24 -1.81 -5.54
CA PRO A 180 9.43 -1.85 -6.75
C PRO A 180 8.20 -0.96 -6.65
N ILE A 181 7.80 -0.43 -7.79
CA ILE A 181 6.55 0.29 -8.02
C ILE A 181 5.72 -0.56 -8.98
N TRP A 182 4.63 -1.12 -8.50
CA TRP A 182 3.65 -1.78 -9.37
C TRP A 182 2.48 -0.84 -9.63
N VAL A 183 1.96 -0.87 -10.85
CA VAL A 183 0.79 -0.10 -11.23
C VAL A 183 -0.41 -1.03 -11.35
N VAL A 184 -1.53 -0.65 -10.74
CA VAL A 184 -2.81 -1.35 -10.88
C VAL A 184 -3.82 -0.48 -11.65
N ASP A 185 -4.58 -1.11 -12.54
CA ASP A 185 -5.60 -0.43 -13.32
C ASP A 185 -6.95 -0.47 -12.59
N GLN A 186 -7.28 0.60 -11.86
CA GLN A 186 -8.61 0.74 -11.24
C GLN A 186 -9.64 1.36 -12.20
N TYR A 187 -9.24 1.79 -13.40
CA TYR A 187 -10.12 2.48 -14.34
C TYR A 187 -10.88 1.48 -15.22
N THR A 188 -10.16 0.52 -15.81
CA THR A 188 -10.76 -0.44 -16.75
C THR A 188 -11.76 -1.35 -16.05
N GLY A 189 -12.97 -1.44 -16.59
CA GLY A 189 -14.06 -2.22 -16.01
C GLY A 189 -14.84 -1.51 -14.89
N PHE A 190 -14.39 -0.33 -14.47
CA PHE A 190 -15.12 0.55 -13.55
C PHE A 190 -16.07 1.46 -14.35
N ASN A 191 -17.33 1.56 -13.94
CA ASN A 191 -18.37 2.34 -14.60
C ASN A 191 -18.73 3.57 -13.76
N GLY A 192 -18.38 4.76 -14.25
CA GLY A 192 -18.64 6.01 -13.53
C GLY A 192 -20.12 6.30 -13.25
N GLY A 193 -21.06 5.67 -13.96
CA GLY A 193 -22.50 5.84 -13.73
C GLY A 193 -23.08 4.87 -12.70
N SER A 194 -22.65 3.60 -12.70
CA SER A 194 -23.26 2.56 -11.84
C SER A 194 -22.42 2.17 -10.62
N ASP A 195 -21.13 2.45 -10.61
CA ASP A 195 -20.21 2.03 -9.54
C ASP A 195 -19.91 3.17 -8.54
N LEU A 196 -20.48 4.35 -8.75
CA LEU A 196 -20.34 5.52 -7.86
C LEU A 196 -21.67 5.84 -7.19
N ARG A 197 -21.63 6.33 -5.94
CA ARG A 197 -22.84 6.75 -5.20
C ARG A 197 -23.26 8.20 -5.46
N ASP A 198 -22.31 9.06 -5.78
CA ASP A 198 -22.49 10.51 -5.93
C ASP A 198 -21.77 11.07 -7.16
N GLY A 199 -21.31 10.19 -8.06
CA GLY A 199 -20.51 10.55 -9.23
C GLY A 199 -19.02 10.76 -8.95
N VAL A 200 -18.55 10.59 -7.72
CA VAL A 200 -17.12 10.65 -7.33
C VAL A 200 -16.69 9.40 -6.58
N HIS A 201 -17.46 9.02 -5.57
CA HIS A 201 -17.08 8.02 -4.60
C HIS A 201 -17.70 6.66 -4.92
N PRO A 202 -16.93 5.57 -4.84
CA PRO A 202 -17.46 4.22 -5.01
C PRO A 202 -18.70 3.92 -4.15
N ASN A 203 -19.62 3.15 -4.72
CA ASN A 203 -20.63 2.40 -3.99
C ASN A 203 -20.15 0.95 -3.78
N GLN A 204 -21.00 0.07 -3.25
CA GLN A 204 -20.63 -1.33 -2.99
C GLN A 204 -20.09 -2.07 -4.23
N SER A 205 -20.64 -1.82 -5.43
CA SER A 205 -20.16 -2.42 -6.68
C SER A 205 -18.75 -1.90 -7.02
N GLY A 206 -18.56 -0.58 -6.93
CA GLY A 206 -17.24 0.04 -7.12
C GLY A 206 -16.20 -0.46 -6.12
N ASP A 207 -16.58 -0.61 -4.84
CA ASP A 207 -15.72 -1.13 -3.78
C ASP A 207 -15.27 -2.55 -4.05
N THR A 208 -16.20 -3.38 -4.49
CA THR A 208 -15.91 -4.78 -4.86
C THR A 208 -14.90 -4.83 -6.01
N LYS A 209 -15.07 -3.99 -7.03
CA LYS A 209 -14.14 -3.91 -8.16
C LYS A 209 -12.77 -3.43 -7.71
N MET A 210 -12.70 -2.36 -6.93
CA MET A 210 -11.43 -1.83 -6.43
C MET A 210 -10.69 -2.84 -5.56
N ALA A 211 -11.39 -3.51 -4.64
CA ALA A 211 -10.81 -4.53 -3.79
C ALA A 211 -10.27 -5.71 -4.60
N ASN A 212 -10.97 -6.14 -5.65
CA ASN A 212 -10.54 -7.24 -6.51
C ASN A 212 -9.28 -6.91 -7.32
N ILE A 213 -9.07 -5.64 -7.69
CA ILE A 213 -7.84 -5.18 -8.35
C ILE A 213 -6.70 -5.00 -7.34
N TRP A 214 -6.97 -4.42 -6.17
CA TRP A 214 -5.97 -4.24 -5.12
C TRP A 214 -5.43 -5.56 -4.57
N TYR A 215 -6.30 -6.54 -4.36
CA TYR A 215 -5.97 -7.79 -3.66
C TYR A 215 -4.75 -8.54 -4.22
N PRO A 216 -4.71 -8.93 -5.50
CA PRO A 216 -3.57 -9.69 -6.02
C PRO A 216 -2.25 -8.88 -5.95
N ALA A 217 -2.31 -7.56 -6.17
CA ALA A 217 -1.13 -6.71 -6.09
C ALA A 217 -0.63 -6.56 -4.64
N LEU A 218 -1.55 -6.40 -3.68
CA LEU A 218 -1.19 -6.32 -2.26
C LEU A 218 -0.58 -7.63 -1.76
N VAL A 219 -1.19 -8.77 -2.08
CA VAL A 219 -0.65 -10.10 -1.71
C VAL A 219 0.77 -10.26 -2.25
N HIS A 220 0.98 -9.96 -3.54
CA HIS A 220 2.31 -10.02 -4.13
C HIS A 220 3.33 -9.11 -3.42
N ALA A 221 2.95 -7.86 -3.12
CA ALA A 221 3.82 -6.94 -2.41
C ALA A 221 4.16 -7.41 -1.00
N LEU A 222 3.21 -8.02 -0.29
CA LEU A 222 3.41 -8.59 1.04
C LEU A 222 4.34 -9.81 1.01
N GLU A 223 4.22 -10.69 0.00
CA GLU A 223 5.14 -11.81 -0.23
C GLU A 223 6.58 -11.31 -0.41
N VAL A 224 6.79 -10.31 -1.26
CA VAL A 224 8.11 -9.73 -1.51
C VAL A 224 8.66 -9.05 -0.24
N ALA A 225 7.84 -8.27 0.47
CA ALA A 225 8.24 -7.64 1.73
C ALA A 225 8.61 -8.68 2.81
N LYS A 226 7.86 -9.79 2.88
CA LYS A 226 8.15 -10.91 3.79
C LYS A 226 9.50 -11.54 3.46
N ALA A 227 9.74 -11.84 2.19
CA ALA A 227 11.00 -12.45 1.73
C ALA A 227 12.21 -11.56 2.07
N ASP A 228 12.09 -10.24 1.89
CA ASP A 228 13.15 -9.30 2.24
C ASP A 228 13.43 -9.28 3.74
N LYS A 229 12.39 -9.27 4.58
CA LYS A 229 12.56 -9.32 6.05
C LYS A 229 13.23 -10.62 6.50
N LEU A 230 12.84 -11.77 5.94
CA LEU A 230 13.47 -13.06 6.22
C LEU A 230 14.94 -13.10 5.77
N THR A 231 15.25 -12.49 4.62
CA THR A 231 16.64 -12.40 4.13
C THR A 231 17.48 -11.48 5.01
N ALA A 232 16.92 -10.37 5.50
CA ALA A 232 17.60 -9.48 6.43
C ALA A 232 17.85 -10.17 7.79
N ALA A 233 16.88 -10.94 8.29
CA ALA A 233 16.98 -11.72 9.52
C ALA A 233 18.17 -12.68 9.51
N THR A 234 18.28 -13.47 8.44
CA THR A 234 19.33 -14.50 8.29
C THR A 234 20.74 -13.93 8.13
N LYS A 235 20.89 -12.70 7.62
CA LYS A 235 22.18 -12.01 7.54
C LYS A 235 22.72 -11.54 8.89
N VAL A 236 21.87 -11.35 9.90
CA VAL A 236 22.28 -10.87 11.23
C VAL A 236 22.82 -12.00 12.12
N GLU A 237 22.52 -13.26 11.82
CA GLU A 237 22.80 -14.42 12.68
C GLU A 237 24.14 -15.15 12.42
N VAL A 238 25.11 -14.56 11.72
CA VAL A 238 26.45 -15.17 11.57
C VAL A 238 27.45 -14.53 12.52
N PRO A 239 27.56 -14.95 13.80
CA PRO A 239 28.65 -14.53 14.65
C PRO A 239 29.96 -15.13 14.10
N PHE A 240 30.94 -14.27 13.85
CA PHE A 240 32.31 -14.70 13.63
C PHE A 240 32.84 -15.30 14.94
N THR A 241 32.88 -16.62 15.04
CA THR A 241 33.70 -17.29 16.07
C THR A 241 35.12 -17.39 15.52
N ALA A 242 36.03 -16.56 16.03
CA ALA A 242 37.47 -16.77 15.94
C ALA A 242 37.93 -17.61 17.15
#